data_AF-A0A329NTZ7-F1
#
_entry.id   AF-A0A329NTZ7-F1
#
_cell.length_a   1.000
_cell.length_b   1.000
_cell.length_c   1.000
_cell.angle_alpha   90.00
_cell.angle_beta   90.00
_cell.angle_gamma   90.00
#
_symmetry.space_group_name_H-M   'P 1'
#
loop_
_entity.id
_entity.type
_entity.pdbx_description
1 polymer ?
#
loop_
_entity_poly.entity_id
_entity_poly.type
_entity_poly.pdbx_seq_one_letter_code
_entity_poly.pdbx_strand_id
1 'polypeptide(L)' 'MSSVTQLEITEEEDGIRLDRWFKRRFPSLTHGRREKLLRTGQVRVDGGRAPA' A
#
# COMPACT_ATOMS: atom_id res chain seq x y z
N MET A 1 9.07 15.60 10.04
CA MET A 1 9.41 14.21 10.44
C MET A 1 8.52 13.28 9.65
N SER A 2 9.06 12.54 8.68
CA SER A 2 8.30 11.59 7.89
C SER A 2 8.39 10.23 8.56
N SER A 3 7.40 9.87 9.40
CA SER A 3 7.35 8.53 9.95
C SER A 3 6.96 7.55 8.83
N VAL A 4 7.77 6.49 8.66
CA VAL A 4 7.45 5.37 7.79
C VAL A 4 6.71 4.34 8.65
N THR A 5 5.56 3.88 8.17
CA THR A 5 4.84 2.76 8.78
C THR A 5 5.14 1.50 7.99
N GLN A 6 5.68 0.50 8.67
CA GLN A 6 5.88 -0.84 8.10
C GLN A 6 4.75 -1.75 8.57
N LEU A 7 4.18 -2.49 7.63
CA LEU A 7 3.12 -3.46 7.89
C LEU A 7 3.54 -4.77 7.23
N GLU A 8 3.40 -5.86 7.98
CA GLU A 8 3.63 -7.20 7.46
C GLU A 8 2.39 -7.69 6.71
N ILE A 9 2.63 -8.27 5.54
CA ILE A 9 1.61 -8.94 4.73
C ILE A 9 1.51 -10.38 5.24
N THR A 10 0.32 -10.78 5.67
CA THR A 10 0.05 -12.15 6.12
C THR A 10 -0.15 -13.08 4.93
N GLU A 11 -0.06 -14.40 5.12
CA GLU A 11 -0.31 -15.37 4.05
C GLU A 11 -1.69 -15.22 3.40
N GLU A 12 -2.71 -14.79 4.15
CA GLU A 12 -4.06 -14.53 3.63
C GLU A 12 -4.15 -13.28 2.75
N GLU A 13 -3.16 -12.40 2.89
CA GLU A 13 -3.01 -11.18 2.11
C GLU A 13 -1.98 -11.33 0.99
N ASP A 14 -1.22 -12.42 0.97
CA ASP A 14 -0.31 -12.72 -0.11
C ASP A 14 -1.09 -12.99 -1.42
N GLY A 15 -0.52 -12.56 -2.54
CA GLY A 15 -1.14 -12.66 -3.87
C GLY A 15 -2.35 -11.74 -4.09
N ILE A 16 -2.81 -10.97 -3.11
CA ILE A 16 -3.90 -10.01 -3.35
C ILE A 16 -3.37 -8.74 -4.02
N ARG A 17 -4.20 -8.13 -4.87
CA ARG A 17 -3.86 -6.82 -5.46
C ARG A 17 -3.71 -5.76 -4.37
N LEU A 18 -2.70 -4.90 -4.54
CA LEU A 18 -2.34 -3.88 -3.57
C LEU A 18 -3.47 -2.85 -3.31
N ASP A 19 -4.26 -2.52 -4.34
CA ASP A 19 -5.45 -1.66 -4.19
C ASP A 19 -6.49 -2.25 -3.23
N ARG A 20 -6.73 -3.56 -3.34
CA ARG A 20 -7.62 -4.32 -2.48
C ARG A 20 -7.04 -4.44 -1.07
N TRP A 21 -5.73 -4.66 -0.95
CA TRP A 21 -5.02 -4.66 0.33
C TRP A 21 -5.19 -3.33 1.07
N PHE A 22 -4.97 -2.19 0.38
CA PHE A 22 -5.20 -0.87 0.96
C PHE A 22 -6.65 -0.66 1.41
N LYS A 23 -7.64 -1.14 0.63
CA LYS A 23 -9.05 -1.01 1.02
C LYS A 23 -9.38 -1.83 2.28
N ARG A 24 -8.73 -2.98 2.49
CA ARG A 24 -8.90 -3.85 3.67
C ARG A 24 -8.26 -3.24 4.92
N ARG A 25 -6.97 -2.86 4.83
CA ARG A 25 -6.21 -2.33 5.97
C ARG A 25 -6.52 -0.86 6.28
N PHE A 26 -6.86 -0.07 5.25
CA PHE A 26 -7.11 1.37 5.34
C PHE A 26 -8.43 1.74 4.66
N PRO A 27 -9.59 1.36 5.22
CA PRO A 27 -10.90 1.61 4.61
C PRO A 27 -11.24 3.10 4.47
N SER A 28 -10.64 3.97 5.29
CA SER A 28 -10.77 5.43 5.22
C SER A 28 -9.89 6.08 4.13
N LEU A 29 -8.99 5.32 3.50
CA LEU A 29 -8.09 5.84 2.48
C LEU A 29 -8.81 5.88 1.12
N THR A 30 -9.03 7.10 0.62
CA THR A 30 -9.70 7.32 -0.66
C THR A 30 -8.87 6.84 -1.85
N HIS A 31 -9.53 6.57 -2.98
CA HIS A 31 -8.87 6.09 -4.19
C HIS A 31 -7.77 7.02 -4.71
N GLY A 32 -8.08 8.31 -4.84
CA GLY A 32 -7.10 9.27 -5.34
C GLY A 32 -5.88 9.39 -4.41
N ARG A 33 -6.06 9.19 -3.09
CA ARG A 33 -4.95 9.24 -2.15
C ARG A 33 -4.06 8.00 -2.27
N ARG A 34 -4.61 6.79 -2.39
CA ARG A 34 -3.79 5.58 -2.65
C ARG A 34 -3.05 5.67 -3.99
N GLU A 35 -3.71 6.12 -5.06
CA GLU A 35 -3.05 6.29 -6.37
C GLU A 35 -1.92 7.32 -6.30
N LYS A 36 -2.12 8.42 -5.59
CA LYS A 36 -1.07 9.41 -5.38
C LYS A 36 0.14 8.78 -4.67
N LEU A 37 -0.09 7.99 -3.61
CA LEU A 37 0.98 7.32 -2.87
C LEU A 37 1.76 6.30 -3.73
N LEU A 38 1.07 5.58 -4.61
CA LEU A 38 1.69 4.65 -5.55
C LEU A 38 2.52 5.41 -6.61
N ARG A 39 1.93 6.43 -7.24
CA ARG A 39 2.58 7.25 -8.27
C ARG A 39 3.81 8.01 -7.76
N THR A 40 3.79 8.49 -6.51
CA THR A 40 4.93 9.17 -5.90
C THR A 40 5.99 8.20 -5.36
N GLY A 41 5.75 6.88 -5.42
CA GLY A 41 6.67 5.86 -4.92
C GLY A 41 6.83 5.89 -3.40
N GLN A 42 5.80 6.37 -2.68
CA GLN A 42 5.76 6.38 -1.22
C GLN A 42 5.41 5.00 -0.65
N VAL A 43 4.81 4.12 -1.45
CA VAL A 43 4.55 2.72 -1.10
C VAL A 43 5.65 1.83 -1.65
N ARG A 44 6.19 0.96 -0.80
CA ARG A 44 7.16 -0.06 -1.16
C ARG A 44 6.72 -1.42 -0.66
N VAL A 45 6.99 -2.46 -1.45
CA VAL A 45 6.75 -3.87 -1.13
C VAL A 45 8.06 -4.59 -1.41
N ASP A 46 8.56 -5.34 -0.42
CA ASP A 46 9.83 -6.09 -0.52
C ASP A 46 11.02 -5.27 -1.05
N GLY A 47 11.08 -3.99 -0.65
CA GLY A 47 12.11 -3.05 -1.11
C GLY A 47 11.91 -2.48 -2.52
N GLY A 48 11.01 -3.06 -3.31
CA GLY A 48 10.57 -2.55 -4.61
C GLY A 48 9.52 -1.44 -4.51
N ARG A 49 9.45 -0.58 -5.53
CA ARG A 49 8.30 0.35 -5.68
C ARG A 49 7.08 -0.46 -6.07
N ALA A 50 5.97 -0.24 -5.38
CA ALA A 50 4.71 -0.83 -5.78
C ALA A 50 4.25 -0.31 -7.15
N PRO A 51 3.69 -1.17 -8.01
CA PRO A 51 3.08 -0.74 -9.26
C PRO A 51 1.82 0.12 -8.96
N ALA A 52 1.64 1.17 -9.77
CA ALA A 52 0.46 2.02 -9.73
C ALA A 52 -0.76 1.35 -10.38
#